data_AF-A0A736PCP4-F1
#
_entry.id   AF-A0A736PCP4-F1
#
_cell.length_a   1.000
_cell.length_b   1.000
_cell.length_c   1.000
_cell.angle_alpha   90.00
_cell.angle_beta   90.00
_cell.angle_gamma   90.00
#
_symmetry.space_group_name_H-M   'P 1'
#
loop_
_entity.id
_entity.type
_entity.pdbx_description
1 polymer ?
#
loop_
_entity_poly.entity_id
_entity_poly.type
_entity_poly.pdbx_seq_one_letter_code
_entity_poly.pdbx_strand_id
1 'polypeptide(L)'
;MKKIMVVAIFAFYAVLTVSSAHAISEGYRKQLEREHKTQVQDISSPLSKNGSNTYSDNFLDVQVSSDCQVKTINGFPPLKTKKTGKNLYEVKTRMNITLSILKQQDACDITWTSEDGQSGILKIKGK
;
A
#
# COMPACT_ATOMS: atom_id res chain seq x y z
N MET A 1 19.17 -33.39 69.84
CA MET A 1 18.62 -34.57 69.15
C MET A 1 17.84 -34.12 67.92
N LYS A 2 18.11 -34.72 66.74
CA LYS A 2 17.22 -34.84 65.56
C LYS A 2 16.84 -33.52 64.85
N LYS A 3 17.02 -33.25 63.55
CA LYS A 3 17.17 -34.03 62.29
C LYS A 3 17.86 -33.07 61.28
N ILE A 4 18.98 -33.39 60.63
CA ILE A 4 19.15 -34.10 59.33
C ILE A 4 18.11 -33.75 58.25
N MET A 5 18.64 -33.27 57.12
CA MET A 5 18.14 -33.31 55.74
C MET A 5 16.92 -32.46 55.36
N VAL A 6 17.18 -31.36 54.62
CA VAL A 6 16.54 -31.10 53.32
C VAL A 6 17.54 -30.31 52.44
N VAL A 7 18.61 -30.95 51.98
CA VAL A 7 19.41 -30.46 50.84
C VAL A 7 19.24 -31.48 49.72
N ALA A 8 18.06 -31.46 49.10
CA ALA A 8 17.75 -32.33 47.96
C ALA A 8 16.49 -31.87 47.18
N ILE A 9 16.27 -30.56 47.01
CA ILE A 9 15.18 -30.06 46.13
C ILE A 9 15.64 -28.81 45.35
N PHE A 10 16.89 -28.78 44.89
CA PHE A 10 17.40 -27.71 44.03
C PHE A 10 18.14 -28.21 42.78
N ALA A 11 18.04 -29.51 42.49
CA ALA A 11 18.73 -30.15 41.36
C ALA A 11 17.78 -30.89 40.39
N PHE A 12 16.51 -30.46 40.29
CA PHE A 12 15.53 -31.08 39.37
C PHE A 12 14.62 -30.09 38.64
N TYR A 13 15.08 -28.86 38.42
CA TYR A 13 14.39 -27.86 37.56
C TYR A 13 15.29 -27.25 36.49
N ALA A 14 16.40 -27.92 36.16
CA ALA A 14 17.32 -27.49 35.09
C ALA A 14 17.26 -28.47 33.91
N VAL A 15 16.07 -28.75 33.38
CA VAL A 15 15.92 -29.62 32.21
C VAL A 15 14.80 -29.07 31.31
N LEU A 16 15.23 -28.46 30.20
CA LEU A 16 14.52 -28.30 28.92
C LEU A 16 13.39 -27.26 28.83
N THR A 17 13.78 -26.00 28.60
CA THR A 17 13.03 -25.12 27.69
C THR A 17 13.95 -24.59 26.60
N VAL A 18 14.54 -25.50 25.81
CA VAL A 18 15.19 -25.15 24.56
C VAL A 18 14.32 -25.69 23.43
N SER A 19 13.78 -24.76 22.65
CA SER A 19 13.32 -24.95 21.27
C SER A 19 12.20 -25.97 21.03
N SER A 20 10.96 -25.46 20.99
CA SER A 20 9.97 -25.93 20.03
C SER A 20 9.31 -24.77 19.29
N ALA A 21 10.11 -23.77 18.91
CA ALA A 21 9.76 -22.91 17.79
C ALA A 21 10.23 -23.59 16.50
N HIS A 22 9.28 -23.81 15.59
CA HIS A 22 9.48 -24.18 14.18
C HIS A 22 9.59 -25.67 13.81
N ALA A 23 8.55 -26.44 14.12
CA ALA A 23 8.06 -27.42 13.15
C ALA A 23 7.00 -26.76 12.26
N ILE A 24 7.39 -25.69 11.55
CA ILE A 24 6.57 -25.18 10.46
C ILE A 24 6.73 -26.20 9.33
N SER A 25 5.66 -26.94 9.05
CA SER A 25 5.61 -27.90 7.94
C SER A 25 6.22 -27.27 6.68
N GLU A 26 7.09 -28.00 5.98
CA GLU A 26 7.62 -27.64 4.65
C GLU A 26 6.51 -27.14 3.71
N GLY A 27 5.30 -27.71 3.83
CA GLY A 27 4.12 -27.26 3.08
C GLY A 27 3.68 -25.84 3.44
N TYR A 28 3.72 -25.47 4.73
CA TYR A 28 3.40 -24.12 5.20
C TYR A 28 4.49 -23.12 4.85
N ARG A 29 5.78 -23.53 4.87
CA ARG A 29 6.88 -22.70 4.32
C ARG A 29 6.68 -22.42 2.84
N LYS A 30 6.31 -23.43 2.05
CA LYS A 30 6.00 -23.27 0.63
C LYS A 30 4.74 -22.43 0.38
N GLN A 31 3.74 -22.49 1.27
CA GLN A 31 2.57 -21.60 1.20
C GLN A 31 2.96 -20.16 1.50
N LEU A 32 3.72 -19.91 2.56
CA LEU A 32 4.24 -18.57 2.87
C LEU A 32 5.12 -18.03 1.75
N GLU A 33 6.02 -18.84 1.17
CA GLU A 33 6.81 -18.40 0.00
C GLU A 33 5.94 -18.11 -1.21
N ARG A 34 4.89 -18.91 -1.48
CA ARG A 34 3.95 -18.61 -2.56
C ARG A 34 3.19 -17.32 -2.30
N GLU A 35 2.65 -17.13 -1.10
CA GLU A 35 1.90 -15.92 -0.73
C GLU A 35 2.78 -14.66 -0.70
N HIS A 36 4.01 -14.79 -0.23
CA HIS A 36 4.99 -13.71 -0.27
C HIS A 36 5.39 -13.40 -1.73
N LYS A 37 5.49 -14.42 -2.59
CA LYS A 37 5.78 -14.23 -4.01
C LYS A 37 4.61 -13.61 -4.76
N THR A 38 3.35 -13.93 -4.45
CA THR A 38 2.19 -13.24 -5.03
C THR A 38 2.08 -11.81 -4.54
N GLN A 39 2.27 -11.53 -3.25
CA GLN A 39 2.22 -10.15 -2.75
C GLN A 39 3.37 -9.27 -3.27
N VAL A 40 4.60 -9.79 -3.39
CA VAL A 40 5.73 -9.01 -3.90
C VAL A 40 5.67 -8.87 -5.44
N GLN A 41 5.14 -9.86 -6.16
CA GLN A 41 4.95 -9.74 -7.62
C GLN A 41 3.82 -8.79 -8.01
N ASP A 42 2.77 -8.64 -7.19
CA ASP A 42 1.73 -7.63 -7.41
C ASP A 42 2.17 -6.21 -7.01
N ILE A 43 3.21 -6.06 -6.17
CA ILE A 43 3.82 -4.76 -5.84
C ILE A 43 4.91 -4.37 -6.85
N SER A 44 5.43 -5.31 -7.63
CA SER A 44 6.41 -5.05 -8.69
C SER A 44 5.78 -5.07 -10.09
N SER A 45 4.64 -4.39 -10.28
CA SER A 45 4.35 -3.92 -11.64
C SER A 45 5.38 -2.84 -11.97
N PRO A 46 6.26 -3.02 -12.98
CA PRO A 46 7.15 -1.95 -13.39
C PRO A 46 6.28 -0.73 -13.74
N LEU A 47 6.55 0.42 -13.11
CA LEU A 47 6.01 1.72 -13.52
C LEU A 47 6.21 1.80 -15.03
N SER A 48 5.12 1.58 -15.77
CA SER A 48 5.17 1.45 -17.21
C SER A 48 5.73 2.75 -17.77
N LYS A 49 6.90 2.66 -18.40
CA LYS A 49 7.58 3.69 -19.21
C LYS A 49 6.75 4.11 -20.45
N ASN A 50 5.43 4.07 -20.38
CA ASN A 50 4.53 4.58 -21.41
C ASN A 50 3.79 5.81 -20.88
N GLY A 51 4.41 6.97 -21.10
CA GLY A 51 3.74 8.27 -21.23
C GLY A 51 2.85 8.73 -20.07
N SER A 52 3.06 8.24 -18.85
CA SER A 52 2.33 8.73 -17.67
C SER A 52 3.15 9.68 -16.83
N ASN A 53 2.52 10.79 -16.45
CA ASN A 53 3.05 11.75 -15.49
C ASN A 53 2.51 11.42 -14.10
N THR A 54 3.34 11.60 -13.08
CA THR A 54 2.88 11.54 -11.69
C THR A 54 2.61 12.96 -11.22
N TYR A 55 1.40 13.19 -10.71
CA TYR A 55 0.99 14.44 -10.07
C TYR A 55 0.88 14.19 -8.58
N SER A 56 1.52 15.03 -7.77
CA SER A 56 1.61 14.79 -6.33
C SER A 56 1.54 16.04 -5.48
N ASP A 57 1.12 15.85 -4.25
CA ASP A 57 1.34 16.75 -3.11
C ASP A 57 1.80 15.93 -1.89
N ASN A 58 1.68 16.47 -0.68
CA ASN A 58 2.08 15.77 0.54
C ASN A 58 1.17 14.59 0.90
N PHE A 59 0.02 14.44 0.24
CA PHE A 59 -1.04 13.51 0.63
C PHE A 59 -1.38 12.50 -0.49
N LEU A 60 -1.25 12.90 -1.75
CA LEU A 60 -1.62 12.09 -2.92
C LEU A 60 -0.46 11.99 -3.92
N ASP A 61 -0.27 10.80 -4.47
CA ASP A 61 0.51 10.48 -5.66
C ASP A 61 -0.45 9.91 -6.71
N VAL A 62 -0.72 10.66 -7.79
CA VAL A 62 -1.66 10.28 -8.85
C VAL A 62 -0.92 10.05 -10.15
N GLN A 63 -1.00 8.84 -10.70
CA GLN A 63 -0.44 8.55 -12.01
C GLN A 63 -1.49 8.75 -13.10
N VAL A 64 -1.16 9.61 -14.07
CA VAL A 64 -2.06 10.01 -15.14
C VAL A 64 -1.38 9.81 -16.49
N SER A 65 -2.08 9.20 -17.44
CA SER A 65 -1.61 9.06 -18.82
C SER A 65 -1.60 10.40 -19.56
N SER A 66 -0.93 10.44 -20.72
CA SER A 66 -0.87 11.62 -21.60
C SER A 66 -2.23 12.13 -22.07
N ASP A 67 -3.28 11.30 -22.05
CA ASP A 67 -4.64 11.68 -22.40
C ASP A 67 -5.50 12.11 -21.19
N CYS A 68 -4.88 12.32 -20.02
CA CYS A 68 -5.48 12.70 -18.75
C CYS A 68 -6.37 11.64 -18.10
N GLN A 69 -6.16 10.35 -18.38
CA GLN A 69 -6.82 9.27 -17.65
C GLN A 69 -6.02 8.88 -16.40
N VAL A 70 -6.72 8.76 -15.27
CA VAL A 70 -6.09 8.29 -14.03
C VAL A 70 -5.88 6.79 -14.09
N LYS A 71 -4.62 6.38 -13.95
CA LYS A 71 -4.24 4.97 -13.80
C LYS A 71 -4.33 4.55 -12.34
N THR A 72 -3.67 5.28 -11.46
CA THR A 72 -3.63 4.98 -10.02
C THR A 72 -3.65 6.24 -9.16
N ILE A 73 -4.13 6.09 -7.93
CA ILE A 73 -4.09 7.07 -6.82
C ILE A 73 -3.45 6.35 -5.63
N ASN A 74 -2.29 6.82 -5.16
CA ASN A 74 -1.48 6.17 -4.11
C ASN A 74 -1.23 4.68 -4.41
N GLY A 75 -1.03 4.33 -5.68
CA GLY A 75 -0.83 2.95 -6.14
C GLY A 75 -2.11 2.12 -6.32
N PHE A 76 -3.28 2.62 -5.93
CA PHE A 76 -4.55 1.92 -6.08
C PHE A 76 -5.35 2.40 -7.30
N PRO A 77 -6.13 1.52 -7.96
CA PRO A 77 -6.99 1.94 -9.06
C PRO A 77 -8.14 2.86 -8.56
N PRO A 78 -8.62 3.79 -9.40
CA PRO A 78 -9.78 4.61 -9.08
C PRO A 78 -11.03 3.76 -8.85
N LEU A 79 -11.93 4.20 -7.98
CA LEU A 79 -13.23 3.53 -7.77
C LEU A 79 -14.17 3.78 -8.93
N LYS A 80 -14.23 5.03 -9.38
CA LYS A 80 -15.12 5.45 -10.45
C LYS A 80 -14.56 6.67 -11.14
N THR A 81 -14.65 6.68 -12.46
CA THR A 81 -14.34 7.84 -13.28
C THR A 81 -15.61 8.26 -14.01
N LYS A 82 -15.95 9.53 -13.94
CA LYS A 82 -17.11 10.12 -14.61
C LYS A 82 -16.64 11.31 -15.44
N LYS A 83 -16.99 11.33 -16.72
CA LYS A 83 -16.82 12.52 -17.56
C LYS A 83 -17.99 13.48 -17.27
N THR A 84 -17.69 14.68 -16.78
CA THR A 84 -18.70 15.69 -16.39
C THR A 84 -18.79 16.86 -17.36
N GLY A 85 -17.77 17.03 -18.22
CA GLY A 85 -17.77 18.02 -19.30
C GLY A 85 -16.93 17.56 -20.48
N LYS A 86 -16.74 18.44 -21.48
CA LYS A 86 -15.96 18.13 -22.68
C LYS A 86 -14.54 17.67 -22.34
N ASN A 87 -13.91 18.34 -21.38
CA ASN A 87 -12.53 18.14 -20.94
C ASN A 87 -12.41 17.92 -19.42
N LEU A 88 -13.52 17.68 -18.71
CA LEU A 88 -13.53 17.56 -17.25
C LEU A 88 -13.93 16.14 -16.84
N TYR A 89 -13.13 15.56 -15.94
CA TYR A 89 -13.35 14.25 -15.36
C TYR A 89 -13.37 14.34 -13.84
N GLU A 90 -14.35 13.69 -13.22
CA GLU A 90 -14.39 13.45 -11.79
C GLU A 90 -13.99 12.02 -11.49
N VAL A 91 -13.05 11.83 -10.57
CA VAL A 91 -12.54 10.52 -10.19
C VAL A 91 -12.74 10.32 -8.69
N LYS A 92 -13.56 9.34 -8.33
CA LYS A 92 -13.74 8.93 -6.93
C LYS A 92 -12.65 7.96 -6.52
N THR A 93 -12.11 8.19 -5.34
CA THR A 93 -11.04 7.38 -4.75
C THR A 93 -11.54 6.59 -3.56
N ARG A 94 -10.76 5.61 -3.09
CA ARG A 94 -11.05 4.84 -1.87
C ARG A 94 -10.81 5.63 -0.58
N MET A 95 -10.19 6.80 -0.68
CA MET A 95 -9.80 7.65 0.45
C MET A 95 -10.82 8.77 0.71
N ASN A 96 -12.07 8.60 0.25
CA ASN A 96 -13.13 9.61 0.36
C ASN A 96 -12.73 10.98 -0.24
N ILE A 97 -11.97 10.93 -1.33
CA ILE A 97 -11.56 12.10 -2.10
C ILE A 97 -12.08 11.99 -3.51
N THR A 98 -12.52 13.13 -4.04
CA THR A 98 -12.84 13.31 -5.46
C THR A 98 -11.75 14.12 -6.12
N LEU A 99 -11.15 13.56 -7.18
CA LEU A 99 -10.25 14.32 -8.06
C LEU A 99 -11.07 14.98 -9.17
N SER A 100 -10.76 16.24 -9.47
CA SER A 100 -11.25 16.94 -10.66
C SER A 100 -10.09 17.12 -11.62
N ILE A 101 -10.22 16.59 -12.84
CA ILE A 101 -9.16 16.56 -13.84
C ILE A 101 -9.62 17.32 -15.06
N LEU A 102 -8.95 18.43 -15.32
CA LEU A 102 -9.16 19.25 -16.50
C LEU A 102 -8.08 18.95 -17.53
N LYS A 103 -8.49 18.40 -18.67
CA LYS A 103 -7.62 18.21 -19.83
C LYS A 103 -7.41 19.54 -20.55
N GLN A 104 -6.17 20.03 -20.51
CA GLN A 104 -5.70 21.11 -21.38
C GLN A 104 -5.10 20.54 -22.67
N GLN A 105 -4.59 21.39 -23.57
CA GLN A 105 -4.01 20.94 -24.85
C GLN A 105 -2.87 19.93 -24.64
N ASP A 106 -1.87 20.30 -23.82
CA ASP A 106 -0.66 19.49 -23.60
C ASP A 106 -0.43 19.08 -22.12
N ALA A 107 -1.40 19.37 -21.26
CA ALA A 107 -1.29 19.16 -19.81
C ALA A 107 -2.62 18.74 -19.18
N CYS A 108 -2.54 18.26 -17.94
CA CYS A 108 -3.71 17.97 -17.12
C CYS A 108 -3.60 18.80 -15.84
N ASP A 109 -4.62 19.60 -15.53
CA ASP A 109 -4.74 20.17 -14.19
C ASP A 109 -5.52 19.22 -13.32
N ILE A 110 -5.01 18.96 -12.12
CA ILE A 110 -5.63 18.03 -11.19
C ILE A 110 -5.80 18.72 -9.85
N THR A 111 -7.04 18.79 -9.40
CA THR A 111 -7.39 19.21 -8.06
C THR A 111 -8.06 18.06 -7.32
N TRP A 112 -8.08 18.14 -5.99
CA TRP A 112 -8.76 17.18 -5.16
C TRP A 112 -9.60 17.88 -4.10
N THR A 113 -10.68 17.23 -3.70
CA THR A 113 -11.55 17.66 -2.60
C THR A 113 -11.90 16.45 -1.74
N SER A 114 -11.73 16.56 -0.41
CA SER A 114 -12.19 15.55 0.55
C SER A 114 -13.66 15.77 0.95
N GLU A 115 -14.26 14.76 1.58
CA GLU A 115 -15.61 14.89 2.16
C GLU A 115 -15.71 15.99 3.23
N ASP A 116 -14.61 16.26 3.94
CA ASP A 116 -14.53 17.34 4.95
C ASP A 116 -14.38 18.75 4.33
N GLY A 117 -14.37 18.86 3.00
CA GLY A 117 -14.24 20.13 2.28
C GLY A 117 -12.80 20.64 2.15
N GLN A 118 -11.79 19.88 2.58
CA GLN A 118 -10.40 20.22 2.29
C GLN A 118 -10.14 20.03 0.79
N SER A 119 -9.26 20.85 0.24
CA SER A 119 -8.91 20.75 -1.17
C SER A 119 -7.46 21.14 -1.44
N GLY A 120 -6.96 20.69 -2.59
CA GLY A 120 -5.60 20.97 -3.03
C GLY A 120 -5.43 20.83 -4.53
N ILE A 121 -4.27 21.26 -5.01
CA ILE A 121 -3.86 21.20 -6.42
C ILE A 121 -2.62 20.31 -6.49
N LEU A 122 -2.67 19.29 -7.33
CA LEU A 122 -1.53 18.39 -7.53
C LEU A 122 -0.59 18.97 -8.59
N LYS A 123 0.72 18.83 -8.35
CA LYS A 123 1.76 19.31 -9.27
C LYS A 123 2.49 18.13 -9.89
N ILE A 124 2.98 18.28 -11.11
CA ILE A 124 3.82 17.26 -11.72
C ILE A 124 5.07 17.03 -10.85
N LYS A 125 5.29 15.77 -10.47
CA LYS A 125 6.44 15.34 -9.69
C LYS A 125 7.67 15.28 -10.60
N GLY A 126 8.74 16.00 -10.23
CA GLY A 126 10.02 15.94 -10.95
C GLY A 126 10.17 16.88 -12.15
N LYS A 127 9.38 17.96 -12.22
CA LYS A 127 9.62 19.12 -13.09
C LYS A 127 9.96 20.36 -12.27
#